data_AF-A0A7C5Q9I6-F1
#
_entry.id   AF-A0A7C5Q9I6-F1
#
_cell.length_a   1.000
_cell.length_b   1.000
_cell.length_c   1.000
_cell.angle_alpha   90.00
_cell.angle_beta   90.00
_cell.angle_gamma   90.00
#
_symmetry.space_group_name_H-M   'P 1'
#
loop_
_entity.id
_entity.type
_entity.pdbx_description
1 polymer ?
#
loop_
_entity_poly.entity_id
_entity_poly.type
_entity_poly.pdbx_seq_one_letter_code
_entity_poly.pdbx_strand_id
1 'polypeptide(L)'
;MAKEYRVACPEDEKESLLASADLLNEKLNEIKQAGSVIGTERIAIMAALNMSHDILNNQAITSEHADLNQRIEALSERINNSMRDIQLV
;
A
#
# COMPACT_ATOMS: atom_id res chain seq x y z
N MET A 1 -8.94 20.18 2.81
CA MET A 1 -10.02 20.86 2.05
C MET A 1 -11.29 20.89 2.89
N ALA A 2 -11.92 22.06 3.07
CA ALA A 2 -13.10 22.21 3.93
C ALA A 2 -14.41 21.97 3.16
N LYS A 3 -14.64 20.73 2.71
CA LYS A 3 -15.93 20.31 2.14
C LYS A 3 -16.49 19.17 2.99
N GLU A 4 -17.74 19.31 3.37
CA GLU A 4 -18.46 18.29 4.12
C GLU A 4 -19.16 17.34 3.14
N TYR A 5 -19.01 16.04 3.38
CA TYR A 5 -19.63 14.99 2.58
C TYR A 5 -20.40 14.04 3.50
N ARG A 6 -21.56 13.58 3.02
CA ARG A 6 -22.30 12.49 3.67
C ARG A 6 -21.99 11.20 2.92
N VAL A 7 -21.54 10.20 3.67
CA VAL A 7 -21.18 8.88 3.15
C VAL A 7 -21.95 7.84 3.95
N ALA A 8 -22.51 6.84 3.27
CA ALA A 8 -23.12 5.69 3.94
C ALA A 8 -22.00 4.86 4.59
N CYS A 9 -22.14 4.54 5.87
CA CYS A 9 -21.10 3.87 6.64
C CYS A 9 -21.75 2.90 7.64
N PRO A 10 -21.43 1.60 7.58
CA PRO A 10 -21.72 0.63 8.64
C PRO A 10 -21.06 1.05 9.97
N GLU A 11 -21.66 0.70 11.12
CA GLU A 11 -21.12 1.14 12.42
C GLU A 11 -19.70 0.61 12.69
N ASP A 12 -19.39 -0.59 12.22
CA ASP A 12 -18.10 -1.27 12.34
C ASP A 12 -17.00 -0.69 11.43
N GLU A 13 -17.37 0.04 10.39
CA GLU A 13 -16.41 0.66 9.44
C GLU A 13 -16.11 2.13 9.76
N LYS A 14 -16.81 2.73 10.74
CA LYS A 14 -16.74 4.17 11.00
C LYS A 14 -15.32 4.69 11.25
N GLU A 15 -14.56 3.99 12.09
CA GLU A 15 -13.19 4.40 12.41
C GLU A 15 -12.27 4.31 11.18
N SER A 16 -12.38 3.23 10.42
CA SER A 16 -11.63 3.04 9.17
C SER A 16 -11.98 4.10 8.12
N LEU A 17 -13.26 4.45 8.00
CA LEU A 17 -13.70 5.49 7.07
C LEU A 17 -13.18 6.88 7.48
N LEU A 18 -13.16 7.19 8.78
CA LEU A 18 -12.56 8.44 9.28
C LEU A 18 -11.06 8.51 9.00
N ALA A 19 -10.32 7.43 9.28
CA ALA A 19 -8.90 7.36 8.95
C ALA A 19 -8.66 7.52 7.43
N SER A 20 -9.53 6.94 6.60
CA SER A 20 -9.48 7.10 5.14
C SER A 20 -9.71 8.56 4.71
N ALA A 21 -10.65 9.26 5.37
CA ALA A 21 -10.93 10.67 5.11
C ALA A 21 -9.75 11.57 5.53
N ASP A 22 -9.10 11.28 6.65
CA ASP A 22 -7.92 12.00 7.12
C ASP A 22 -6.74 11.84 6.15
N LEU A 23 -6.47 10.61 5.72
CA LEU A 23 -5.44 10.30 4.72
C LEU A 23 -5.71 11.02 3.39
N LEU A 24 -6.95 10.99 2.92
CA LEU A 24 -7.35 11.71 1.71
C LEU A 24 -7.11 13.22 1.88
N ASN A 25 -7.50 13.79 3.02
CA ASN A 25 -7.32 15.22 3.28
C ASN A 25 -5.84 15.61 3.32
N GLU A 26 -4.98 14.77 3.90
CA GLU A 26 -3.53 14.95 3.87
C GLU A 26 -3.00 15.00 2.43
N LYS A 27 -3.34 13.99 1.60
CA LYS A 27 -2.91 13.93 0.19
C LYS A 27 -3.40 15.12 -0.64
N LEU A 28 -4.66 15.54 -0.43
CA LEU A 28 -5.20 16.74 -1.08
C LEU A 28 -4.43 18.01 -0.67
N ASN A 29 -4.04 18.13 0.60
CA ASN A 29 -3.29 19.27 1.10
C ASN A 29 -1.82 19.25 0.64
N GLU A 30 -1.20 18.08 0.53
CA GLU A 30 0.14 17.88 -0.02
C GLU A 30 0.21 18.39 -1.47
N ILE A 31 -0.70 17.91 -2.33
CA ILE A 31 -0.76 18.31 -3.75
C ILE A 31 -1.08 19.81 -3.88
N LYS A 32 -1.97 20.33 -3.03
CA LYS A 32 -2.27 21.76 -3.00
C LYS A 32 -1.04 22.60 -2.63
N GLN A 33 -0.27 22.17 -1.63
CA GLN A 33 0.94 22.88 -1.16
C GLN A 33 2.07 22.85 -2.19
N ALA A 34 2.18 21.78 -2.97
CA ALA A 34 3.14 21.69 -4.07
C ALA A 34 2.91 22.76 -5.16
N GLY A 35 1.70 23.32 -5.27
CA GLY A 35 1.38 24.46 -6.13
C GLY A 35 1.36 24.17 -7.64
N SER A 36 1.70 22.95 -8.07
CA SER A 36 1.76 22.54 -9.48
C SER A 36 0.39 22.26 -10.10
N VAL A 37 -0.65 22.05 -9.29
CA VAL A 37 -2.00 21.71 -9.73
C VAL A 37 -3.00 22.76 -9.26
N ILE A 38 -3.68 23.40 -10.20
CA ILE A 38 -4.69 24.43 -9.92
C ILE A 38 -6.09 23.83 -10.06
N GLY A 39 -6.93 24.08 -9.05
CA GLY A 39 -8.35 23.69 -9.05
C GLY A 39 -8.63 22.46 -8.18
N THR A 40 -9.67 22.54 -7.36
CA THR A 40 -9.97 21.50 -6.36
C THR A 40 -10.32 20.15 -6.98
N GLU A 41 -10.96 20.14 -8.16
CA GLU A 41 -11.31 18.91 -8.87
C GLU A 41 -10.06 18.20 -9.39
N ARG A 42 -9.13 18.94 -10.01
CA ARG A 42 -7.86 18.38 -10.48
C ARG A 42 -7.00 17.87 -9.33
N ILE A 43 -6.96 18.58 -8.21
CA ILE A 43 -6.27 18.11 -7.00
C ILE A 43 -6.87 16.79 -6.51
N ALA A 44 -8.21 16.64 -6.51
CA ALA A 44 -8.87 15.40 -6.14
C ALA A 44 -8.55 14.23 -7.09
N ILE A 45 -8.56 14.48 -8.41
CA ILE A 45 -8.18 13.48 -9.42
C ILE A 45 -6.72 13.05 -9.22
N MET A 46 -5.81 14.00 -9.02
CA MET A 46 -4.39 13.71 -8.79
C MET A 46 -4.17 12.92 -7.49
N ALA A 47 -4.88 13.26 -6.41
CA ALA A 47 -4.83 12.50 -5.16
C ALA A 47 -5.28 11.05 -5.38
N ALA A 48 -6.42 10.85 -6.06
CA ALA A 48 -6.94 9.52 -6.36
C ALA A 48 -5.96 8.70 -7.24
N LEU A 49 -5.35 9.31 -8.25
CA LEU A 49 -4.36 8.65 -9.12
C LEU A 49 -3.10 8.25 -8.34
N ASN A 50 -2.57 9.15 -7.51
CA ASN A 50 -1.39 8.86 -6.69
C ASN A 50 -1.66 7.72 -5.70
N MET A 51 -2.79 7.77 -4.99
CA MET A 51 -3.17 6.70 -4.05
C MET A 51 -3.37 5.36 -4.77
N SER A 52 -3.97 5.37 -5.96
CA SER A 52 -4.14 4.14 -6.76
C SER A 52 -2.79 3.59 -7.21
N HIS A 53 -1.85 4.47 -7.60
CA HIS A 53 -0.49 4.08 -7.94
C HIS A 53 0.24 3.44 -6.75
N ASP A 54 0.14 4.04 -5.56
CA ASP A 54 0.76 3.51 -4.34
C ASP A 54 0.23 2.11 -4.00
N ILE A 55 -1.08 1.88 -4.14
CA ILE A 55 -1.70 0.56 -3.93
C ILE A 55 -1.13 -0.47 -4.90
N LEU A 56 -1.09 -0.15 -6.20
CA LEU A 56 -0.58 -1.06 -7.23
C LEU A 56 0.91 -1.36 -7.02
N ASN A 57 1.69 -0.35 -6.64
CA ASN A 57 3.11 -0.51 -6.34
C ASN A 57 3.34 -1.40 -5.10
N ASN A 58 2.57 -1.21 -4.04
CA ASN A 58 2.65 -2.05 -2.84
C ASN A 58 2.24 -3.51 -3.11
N GLN A 59 1.25 -3.73 -3.98
CA GLN A 59 0.87 -5.08 -4.43
C GLN A 59 2.01 -5.75 -5.21
N ALA A 60 2.67 -5.02 -6.11
CA ALA A 60 3.82 -5.53 -6.86
C ALA A 60 4.98 -5.90 -5.91
N ILE A 61 5.33 -5.02 -4.96
CA ILE A 61 6.36 -5.29 -3.95
C ILE A 61 6.01 -6.53 -3.10
N THR A 62 4.74 -6.66 -2.69
CA THR A 62 4.29 -7.84 -1.93
C THR A 62 4.45 -9.13 -2.73
N SER A 63 4.17 -9.10 -4.03
CA SER A 63 4.39 -10.24 -4.93
C SER A 63 5.87 -10.59 -5.04
N GLU A 64 6.75 -9.60 -5.20
CA GLU A 64 8.20 -9.82 -5.26
C GLU A 64 8.73 -10.43 -3.94
N HIS A 65 8.22 -9.98 -2.80
CA HIS A 65 8.56 -10.56 -1.50
C HIS A 65 8.12 -12.02 -1.37
N ALA A 66 6.95 -12.40 -1.91
CA ALA A 66 6.50 -13.79 -1.93
C ALA A 66 7.46 -14.67 -2.73
N ASP A 67 7.88 -14.23 -3.91
CA ASP A 67 8.85 -14.93 -4.75
C ASP A 67 10.22 -15.08 -4.06
N LEU A 68 10.68 -14.03 -3.37
CA LEU A 68 11.92 -14.06 -2.60
C LEU A 68 11.84 -15.04 -1.43
N ASN A 69 10.73 -15.06 -0.69
CA ASN A 69 10.54 -16.00 0.41
C ASN A 69 10.55 -17.45 -0.10
N GLN A 70 9.90 -17.74 -1.22
CA GLN A 70 9.93 -19.07 -1.84
C GLN A 70 11.36 -19.49 -2.22
N ARG A 71 12.18 -18.56 -2.73
CA ARG A 71 13.60 -18.83 -3.03
C ARG A 71 14.41 -19.09 -1.76
N ILE A 72 14.17 -18.34 -0.69
CA ILE A 72 14.84 -18.54 0.61
C ILE A 72 14.49 -19.91 1.19
N GLU A 73 13.23 -20.32 1.12
CA GLU A 73 12.79 -21.66 1.55
C GLU A 73 13.48 -22.77 0.74
N ALA A 74 13.50 -22.64 -0.59
CA ALA A 74 14.18 -23.61 -1.45
C ALA A 74 15.70 -23.71 -1.16
N LEU A 75 16.36 -22.58 -0.89
CA LEU A 75 17.77 -22.57 -0.49
C LEU A 75 17.97 -23.23 0.88
N SER A 76 17.08 -22.95 1.84
CA SER A 76 17.14 -23.53 3.19
C SER A 76 16.95 -25.05 3.15
N GLU A 77 16.04 -25.54 2.31
CA GLU A 77 15.84 -26.97 2.08
C GLU A 77 17.08 -27.64 1.49
N ARG A 78 17.71 -27.01 0.48
CA ARG A 78 18.97 -27.52 -0.11
C ARG A 78 20.09 -27.60 0.92
N ILE A 79 20.25 -26.57 1.76
CA ILE A 79 21.25 -26.56 2.83
C ILE A 79 20.99 -27.69 3.83
N ASN A 80 19.74 -27.85 4.27
CA ASN A 80 19.36 -28.91 5.20
C ASN A 80 19.61 -30.31 4.63
N ASN A 81 19.33 -30.51 3.34
CA ASN A 81 19.60 -31.77 2.66
C ASN A 81 21.11 -32.05 2.58
N SER A 82 21.92 -31.07 2.16
CA SER A 82 23.39 -31.22 2.15
C SER A 82 23.99 -31.46 3.54
N MET A 83 23.45 -30.83 4.58
CA MET A 83 23.90 -31.10 5.96
C MET A 83 23.53 -32.52 6.43
N ARG A 84 22.35 -33.04 6.08
CA ARG A 84 21.98 -34.43 6.34
C ARG A 84 22.90 -35.43 5.65
N ASP A 85 23.26 -35.15 4.39
CA ASP A 85 24.16 -36.02 3.62
C ASP A 85 25.56 -36.11 4.27
N ILE A 86 26.05 -35.01 4.86
CA ILE A 86 27.32 -34.99 5.59
C ILE A 86 27.23 -35.77 6.92
N GLN A 87 26.08 -35.79 7.59
CA GLN A 87 25.88 -36.49 8.87
C GLN A 87 25.71 -38.02 8.75
N LEU A 88 25.56 -38.53 7.52
CA LEU A 88 25.42 -39.97 7.24
C LEU A 88 26.77 -40.64 6.85
N VAL A 89 27.88 -39.90 6.91
CA VAL A 89 29.26 -40.39 6.73
C VAL A 89 30.00 -40.33 8.07
#